data_AF-A0A1I1HXU7-F1
#
_entry.id   AF-A0A1I1HXU7-F1
#
_cell.length_a   1.000
_cell.length_b   1.000
_cell.length_c   1.000
_cell.angle_alpha   90.00
_cell.angle_beta   90.00
_cell.angle_gamma   90.00
#
_symmetry.space_group_name_H-M   'P 1'
#
loop_
_entity.id
_entity.type
_entity.pdbx_description
1 polymer ?
#
loop_
_entity_poly.entity_id
_entity_poly.type
_entity_poly.pdbx_seq_one_letter_code
_entity_poly.pdbx_strand_id
1 'polypeptide(L)'
;MADIVFRYDEIRNAASQIADIAQRYKAASDKLQDDFIAATNAWEGTSKDKMTGFITGPVNEYIGKTVPDLVNALSELLSANADQMEKVDQELAENIPTSM
;
A
#
# COMPACT_ATOMS: atom_id res chain seq x y z
N MET A 1 19.35 25.75 -11.58
CA MET A 1 19.02 24.88 -10.44
C MET A 1 17.52 24.70 -10.54
N ALA A 2 17.00 23.50 -10.79
CA ALA A 2 15.55 23.31 -10.79
C ALA A 2 15.10 23.52 -9.35
N ASP A 3 14.33 24.57 -9.07
CA ASP A 3 13.71 24.75 -7.76
C ASP A 3 12.89 23.49 -7.48
N ILE A 4 13.19 22.84 -6.37
CA ILE A 4 12.39 21.72 -5.89
C ILE A 4 11.08 22.34 -5.41
N VAL A 5 10.07 22.32 -6.28
CA VAL A 5 8.71 22.76 -5.94
C VAL A 5 7.95 21.55 -5.40
N PHE A 6 7.70 21.54 -4.09
CA PHE A 6 6.86 20.51 -3.48
C PHE A 6 5.39 20.82 -3.75
N ARG A 7 4.73 19.89 -4.44
CA ARG A 7 3.28 19.95 -4.71
C ARG A 7 2.55 19.02 -3.76
N TYR A 8 2.35 19.46 -2.52
CA TYR A 8 1.86 18.61 -1.44
C TYR A 8 0.52 17.92 -1.75
N ASP A 9 -0.41 18.62 -2.40
CA ASP A 9 -1.69 18.05 -2.83
C ASP A 9 -1.53 16.93 -3.87
N GLU A 10 -0.59 17.07 -4.80
CA GLU A 10 -0.31 16.03 -5.79
C GLU A 10 0.33 14.80 -5.12
N ILE A 11 1.20 15.00 -4.13
CA ILE A 11 1.81 13.92 -3.34
C ILE A 11 0.74 13.18 -2.52
N ARG A 12 -0.16 13.89 -1.85
CA ARG A 12 -1.26 13.28 -1.08
C ARG A 12 -2.22 12.49 -1.98
N ASN A 13 -2.53 13.03 -3.16
CA ASN A 13 -3.36 12.32 -4.13
C ASN A 13 -2.68 11.03 -4.61
N ALA A 14 -1.39 11.10 -4.94
CA ALA A 14 -0.61 9.90 -5.30
C ALA A 14 -0.58 8.87 -4.16
N ALA A 15 -0.37 9.31 -2.90
CA ALA A 15 -0.42 8.45 -1.73
C ALA A 15 -1.78 7.76 -1.59
N SER A 16 -2.88 8.50 -1.73
CA SER A 16 -4.24 7.94 -1.69
C SER A 16 -4.47 6.89 -2.79
N GLN A 17 -4.00 7.12 -4.01
CA GLN A 17 -4.09 6.15 -5.10
C GLN A 17 -3.25 4.89 -4.83
N ILE A 18 -2.07 5.04 -4.23
CA ILE A 18 -1.23 3.90 -3.82
C ILE A 18 -1.93 3.07 -2.73
N ALA A 19 -2.56 3.71 -1.75
CA ALA A 19 -3.35 3.03 -0.72
C ALA A 19 -4.51 2.22 -1.34
N ASP A 20 -5.21 2.80 -2.31
CA ASP A 20 -6.27 2.11 -3.04
C ASP A 20 -5.76 0.90 -3.84
N ILE A 21 -4.54 0.98 -4.41
CA ILE A 21 -3.89 -0.17 -5.04
C ILE A 21 -3.64 -1.29 -4.02
N ALA A 22 -3.15 -0.97 -2.82
CA ALA A 22 -2.93 -1.96 -1.76
C ALA A 22 -4.22 -2.72 -1.41
N GLN A 23 -5.33 -2.00 -1.29
CA GLN A 23 -6.65 -2.60 -1.02
C GLN A 23 -7.11 -3.52 -2.16
N ARG A 24 -6.98 -3.07 -3.41
CA ARG A 24 -7.31 -3.89 -4.59
C ARG A 24 -6.45 -5.15 -4.68
N TYR A 25 -5.17 -5.05 -4.33
CA TYR A 25 -4.27 -6.19 -4.32
C TYR A 25 -4.70 -7.23 -3.28
N LYS A 26 -5.05 -6.78 -2.07
CA LYS A 26 -5.59 -7.66 -1.01
C LYS A 26 -6.87 -8.38 -1.46
N ALA A 27 -7.82 -7.63 -2.02
CA ALA A 27 -9.06 -8.21 -2.53
C ALA A 27 -8.82 -9.26 -3.65
N ALA A 28 -7.84 -9.01 -4.52
CA ALA A 28 -7.45 -9.98 -5.55
C ALA A 28 -6.82 -11.25 -4.95
N SER A 29 -6.04 -11.12 -3.86
CA SER A 29 -5.49 -12.26 -3.13
C SER A 29 -6.59 -13.10 -2.46
N ASP A 30 -7.58 -12.46 -1.86
CA ASP A 30 -8.73 -13.15 -1.26
C ASP A 30 -9.48 -13.94 -2.35
N LYS A 31 -9.74 -13.30 -3.49
CA LYS A 31 -10.38 -13.96 -4.63
C LYS A 31 -9.57 -15.15 -5.16
N LEU A 32 -8.23 -15.04 -5.24
CA LEU A 32 -7.38 -16.14 -5.67
C LEU A 32 -7.55 -17.36 -4.76
N GLN A 33 -7.60 -17.16 -3.45
CA GLN A 33 -7.78 -18.25 -2.49
C GLN A 33 -9.14 -18.94 -2.68
N ASP A 34 -10.21 -18.15 -2.80
CA ASP A 34 -11.55 -18.68 -3.01
C ASP A 34 -11.64 -19.49 -4.31
N ASP A 35 -11.16 -18.92 -5.42
CA ASP A 35 -11.16 -19.57 -6.73
C ASP A 35 -10.30 -20.86 -6.71
N PHE A 36 -9.17 -20.85 -5.98
CA PHE A 36 -8.30 -22.02 -5.84
C PHE A 36 -8.96 -23.14 -5.03
N ILE A 37 -9.57 -22.81 -3.89
CA ILE A 37 -10.29 -23.77 -3.05
C ILE A 37 -11.46 -24.38 -3.84
N ALA A 38 -12.18 -23.56 -4.61
CA ALA A 38 -13.26 -24.03 -5.48
C ALA A 38 -12.75 -24.99 -6.56
N ALA A 39 -11.65 -24.63 -7.25
CA ALA A 39 -11.06 -25.47 -8.31
C ALA A 39 -10.54 -26.81 -7.80
N THR A 40 -10.15 -26.88 -6.52
CA THR A 40 -9.64 -28.11 -5.90
C THR A 40 -10.73 -28.90 -5.16
N ASN A 41 -12.02 -28.57 -5.30
CA ASN A 41 -13.08 -29.19 -4.51
C ASN A 41 -13.16 -30.73 -4.70
N ALA A 42 -12.99 -31.20 -5.94
CA ALA A 42 -13.09 -32.60 -6.34
C ALA A 42 -11.76 -33.36 -6.19
N TRP A 43 -10.69 -32.66 -5.85
CA TRP A 43 -9.40 -33.29 -5.55
C TRP A 43 -9.46 -33.88 -4.14
N GLU A 44 -9.12 -35.16 -4.00
CA GLU A 44 -9.04 -35.87 -2.72
C GLU A 44 -7.60 -36.25 -2.34
N GLY A 45 -7.36 -36.42 -1.04
CA GLY A 45 -6.14 -36.97 -0.48
C GLY A 45 -5.07 -35.93 -0.10
N THR A 46 -3.96 -36.42 0.46
CA THR A 46 -2.90 -35.60 1.08
C THR A 46 -2.29 -34.57 0.12
N SER A 47 -2.29 -34.82 -1.18
CA SER A 47 -1.75 -33.89 -2.16
C SER A 47 -2.61 -32.63 -2.31
N LYS A 48 -3.95 -32.75 -2.19
CA LYS A 48 -4.86 -31.61 -2.07
C LYS A 48 -4.51 -30.80 -0.82
N ASP A 49 -4.40 -31.45 0.33
CA ASP A 49 -4.16 -30.78 1.61
C ASP A 49 -2.85 -29.98 1.60
N LYS A 50 -1.78 -30.56 1.03
CA LYS A 50 -0.49 -29.87 0.86
C LYS A 50 -0.59 -28.68 -0.06
N MET A 51 -1.31 -28.82 -1.18
CA MET A 51 -1.46 -27.75 -2.15
C MET A 51 -2.34 -26.60 -1.60
N THR A 52 -3.48 -26.92 -1.00
CA THR A 52 -4.33 -25.94 -0.33
C THR A 52 -3.55 -25.24 0.79
N GLY A 53 -2.80 -25.97 1.60
CA GLY A 53 -1.96 -25.38 2.66
C GLY A 53 -0.85 -24.48 2.13
N PHE A 54 -0.30 -24.76 0.95
CA PHE A 54 0.66 -23.87 0.29
C PHE A 54 0.01 -22.56 -0.16
N ILE A 55 -1.19 -22.62 -0.75
CA ILE A 55 -1.92 -21.43 -1.22
C ILE A 55 -2.44 -20.58 -0.06
N THR A 56 -3.07 -21.20 0.95
CA THR A 56 -3.65 -20.48 2.09
C THR A 56 -2.60 -20.06 3.13
N GLY A 57 -1.42 -20.68 3.10
CA GLY A 57 -0.29 -20.33 3.97
C GLY A 57 0.68 -19.36 3.28
N PRO A 58 1.86 -19.84 2.84
CA PRO A 58 2.96 -18.97 2.40
C PRO A 58 2.61 -18.08 1.20
N VAL A 59 1.78 -18.55 0.27
CA VAL A 59 1.34 -17.70 -0.85
C VAL A 59 0.50 -16.55 -0.32
N ASN A 60 -0.59 -16.84 0.40
CA ASN A 60 -1.44 -15.78 0.95
C ASN A 60 -0.69 -14.85 1.94
N GLU A 61 0.25 -15.36 2.73
CA GLU A 61 1.07 -14.50 3.61
C GLU A 61 1.89 -13.48 2.81
N TYR A 62 2.38 -13.87 1.65
CA TYR A 62 3.12 -12.96 0.78
C TYR A 62 2.18 -12.01 0.02
N ILE A 63 1.21 -12.56 -0.72
CA ILE A 63 0.39 -11.79 -1.65
C ILE A 63 -0.82 -11.09 -0.98
N GLY A 64 -1.40 -11.67 0.07
CA GLY A 64 -2.58 -11.11 0.74
C GLY A 64 -2.24 -10.19 1.91
N LYS A 65 -0.99 -10.25 2.38
CA LYS A 65 -0.55 -9.49 3.55
C LYS A 65 0.73 -8.71 3.30
N THR A 66 1.85 -9.38 3.08
CA THR A 66 3.17 -8.70 3.03
C THR A 66 3.23 -7.62 1.94
N VAL A 67 2.82 -7.94 0.71
CA VAL A 67 2.85 -6.97 -0.40
C VAL A 67 1.85 -5.82 -0.16
N PRO A 68 0.56 -6.09 0.14
CA PRO A 68 -0.39 -5.02 0.49
C PRO A 68 0.07 -4.12 1.63
N ASP A 69 0.59 -4.70 2.72
CA ASP A 69 1.04 -3.95 3.90
C ASP A 69 2.22 -3.04 3.55
N LEU A 70 3.17 -3.50 2.73
CA LEU A 70 4.30 -2.68 2.26
C LEU A 70 3.84 -1.52 1.37
N VAL A 71 2.90 -1.77 0.45
CA VAL A 71 2.35 -0.73 -0.43
C VAL A 71 1.56 0.30 0.39
N ASN A 72 0.78 -0.16 1.37
CA ASN A 72 0.06 0.72 2.28
C ASN A 72 1.02 1.55 3.14
N ALA A 73 2.06 0.94 3.73
CA ALA A 73 3.07 1.64 4.50
C ALA A 73 3.80 2.72 3.67
N LEU A 74 4.07 2.44 2.38
CA LEU A 74 4.62 3.44 1.48
C LEU A 74 3.67 4.62 1.29
N SER A 75 2.36 4.37 1.12
CA SER A 75 1.37 5.45 1.00
C SER A 75 1.31 6.31 2.26
N GLU A 76 1.34 5.68 3.44
CA GLU A 76 1.34 6.37 4.73
C GLU A 76 2.59 7.24 4.88
N LEU A 77 3.78 6.71 4.53
CA LEU A 77 5.03 7.46 4.55
C LEU A 77 4.99 8.67 3.61
N LEU A 78 4.47 8.51 2.39
CA LEU A 78 4.37 9.62 1.43
C LEU A 78 3.44 10.73 1.94
N SER A 79 2.28 10.34 2.50
CA SER A 79 1.34 11.31 3.07
C SER A 79 1.95 12.02 4.28
N ALA A 80 2.54 11.27 5.21
CA ALA A 80 3.15 11.82 6.42
C ALA A 80 4.33 12.75 6.10
N ASN A 81 5.13 12.42 5.09
CA ASN A 81 6.21 13.30 4.63
C ASN A 81 5.67 14.59 4.01
N ALA A 82 4.61 14.51 3.21
CA ALA A 82 3.98 15.70 2.64
C ALA A 82 3.46 16.64 3.75
N ASP A 83 2.77 16.09 4.76
CA ASP A 83 2.23 16.86 5.87
C ASP A 83 3.33 17.52 6.72
N GLN A 84 4.42 16.78 7.00
CA GLN A 84 5.57 17.32 7.74
C GLN A 84 6.27 18.44 6.98
N MET A 85 6.48 18.27 5.67
CA MET A 85 7.17 19.25 4.85
C MET A 85 6.33 20.50 4.63
N GLU A 86 5.02 20.36 4.38
CA GLU A 86 4.12 21.51 4.25
C GLU A 86 4.06 22.33 5.55
N LYS A 87 4.04 21.66 6.70
CA LYS A 87 4.08 22.34 7.99
C LYS A 87 5.38 23.12 8.19
N VAL A 88 6.53 22.53 7.86
CA VAL A 88 7.83 23.22 7.95
C VAL A 88 7.86 24.43 7.02
N ASP A 89 7.36 24.31 5.80
CA ASP A 89 7.28 25.43 4.85
C ASP A 89 6.39 26.56 5.37
N GLN A 90 5.25 26.24 6.00
CA GLN A 90 4.38 27.22 6.65
C GLN A 90 5.08 27.92 7.82
N GLU A 91 5.74 27.17 8.71
CA GLU A 91 6.48 27.73 9.85
C GLU A 91 7.63 28.65 9.37
N LEU A 92 8.34 28.27 8.30
CA LEU A 92 9.36 29.12 7.71
C LEU A 92 8.75 30.40 7.13
N ALA A 93 7.64 30.31 6.40
CA ALA A 93 6.96 31.47 5.84
C ALA A 93 6.48 32.45 6.91
N GLU A 94 5.95 31.96 8.03
CA GLU A 94 5.50 32.78 9.16
C GLU A 94 6.65 33.46 9.92
N ASN A 95 7.83 32.84 9.96
CA ASN A 95 9.00 33.36 10.68
C ASN A 95 9.93 34.25 9.82
N ILE A 96 9.65 34.43 8.53
CA ILE A 96 10.37 35.41 7.71
C ILE A 96 9.92 36.82 8.11
N PRO A 97 10.82 37.70 8.59
CA PRO A 97 10.46 39.05 8.98
C PRO A 97 9.86 39.82 7.80
N THR A 98 8.62 40.29 7.95
CA THR A 98 7.92 41.10 6.92
C THR A 98 8.35 42.57 6.89
N SER A 99 9.37 42.96 7.66
CA SER A 99 9.95 44.30 7.65
C SER A 99 11.42 44.27 7.21
N MET A 100 11.66 44.68 5.96
CA MET A 100 12.85 45.41 5.55
C MET A 100 12.46 46.83 5.19
#